data_AF-A0A4U8SBI2-F1
#
_entry.id   AF-A0A4U8SBI2-F1
#
_cell.length_a   1.000
_cell.length_b   1.000
_cell.length_c   1.000
_cell.angle_alpha   90.00
_cell.angle_beta   90.00
_cell.angle_gamma   90.00
#
_symmetry.space_group_name_H-M   'P 1'
#
loop_
_entity.id
_entity.type
_entity.pdbx_description
1 polymer ?
#
loop_
_entity_poly.entity_id
_entity_poly.type
_entity_poly.pdbx_seq_one_letter_code
_entity_poly.pdbx_strand_id
1 'polypeptide(L)'
;MPDWFKQHIELEYIKYISFTHHALNIKNLCLGSSHGSYGFAPWDSNTFNLSGTSQDLYTTYSLYRYCANLPLLKNIFVFYSIFSQGFDMIKGNSAHFVPLYKILYNIPYNMPPPPQETDNYLNNIEIATQEYLISFKSQLNITQYNNFLNYNGQSLYHFFFSPEITGKSEPNNILSKYLMEIHKINMLLLCKN
;
A
#
# COMPACT_ATOMS: atom_id res chain seq x y z
N MET A 1 -8.16 5.44 -16.30
CA MET A 1 -7.85 5.21 -14.87
C MET A 1 -7.73 6.55 -14.15
N PRO A 2 -8.46 6.79 -13.04
CA PRO A 2 -8.38 8.04 -12.28
C PRO A 2 -7.00 8.27 -11.64
N ASP A 3 -6.58 9.53 -11.47
CA ASP A 3 -5.25 9.86 -10.96
C ASP A 3 -5.02 9.44 -9.51
N TRP A 4 -6.05 9.48 -8.67
CA TRP A 4 -5.95 8.98 -7.29
C TRP A 4 -5.61 7.49 -7.24
N PHE A 5 -6.12 6.70 -8.20
CA PHE A 5 -5.85 5.26 -8.26
C PHE A 5 -4.44 5.00 -8.76
N LYS A 6 -3.98 5.74 -9.77
CA LYS A 6 -2.59 5.71 -10.24
C LYS A 6 -1.59 5.94 -9.10
N GLN A 7 -1.82 6.97 -8.28
CA GLN A 7 -0.96 7.27 -7.12
C GLN A 7 -0.89 6.10 -6.12
N HIS A 8 -2.00 5.39 -5.91
CA HIS A 8 -1.99 4.19 -5.08
C HIS A 8 -1.21 3.04 -5.72
N ILE A 9 -1.33 2.84 -7.04
CA ILE A 9 -0.54 1.82 -7.74
C ILE A 9 0.96 2.12 -7.61
N GLU A 10 1.37 3.37 -7.85
CA GLU A 10 2.77 3.80 -7.73
C GLU A 10 3.30 3.54 -6.32
N LEU A 11 2.53 3.93 -5.30
CA LEU A 11 2.92 3.73 -3.92
C LEU A 11 3.09 2.25 -3.57
N GLU A 12 2.10 1.43 -3.88
CA GLU A 12 2.16 0.00 -3.54
C GLU A 12 3.29 -0.69 -4.30
N TYR A 13 3.60 -0.23 -5.53
CA TYR A 13 4.79 -0.68 -6.25
C TYR A 13 6.10 -0.24 -5.57
N ILE A 14 6.18 1.00 -5.09
CA ILE A 14 7.35 1.52 -4.36
C ILE A 14 7.58 0.74 -3.06
N LYS A 15 6.50 0.48 -2.31
CA LYS A 15 6.52 -0.42 -1.15
C LYS A 15 7.05 -1.80 -1.53
N TYR A 16 6.53 -2.38 -2.60
CA TYR A 16 6.91 -3.71 -3.05
C TYR A 16 8.40 -3.81 -3.41
N ILE A 17 8.93 -2.89 -4.22
CA ILE A 17 10.36 -2.94 -4.60
C ILE A 17 11.27 -2.69 -3.40
N SER A 18 10.88 -1.79 -2.51
CA SER A 18 11.67 -1.51 -1.31
C SER A 18 11.62 -2.66 -0.31
N PHE A 19 10.44 -3.25 -0.09
CA PHE A 19 10.29 -4.47 0.71
C PHE A 19 11.22 -5.57 0.19
N THR A 20 11.23 -5.79 -1.13
CA THR A 20 12.08 -6.80 -1.77
C THR A 20 13.57 -6.48 -1.56
N HIS A 21 13.95 -5.20 -1.65
CA HIS A 21 15.32 -4.75 -1.41
C HIS A 21 15.77 -4.97 0.04
N HIS A 22 14.89 -4.73 1.01
CA HIS A 22 15.20 -4.87 2.44
C HIS A 22 14.94 -6.25 3.01
N ALA A 23 14.36 -7.18 2.25
CA ALA A 23 13.82 -8.47 2.73
C ALA A 23 14.80 -9.24 3.65
N LEU A 24 16.09 -9.26 3.33
CA LEU A 24 17.10 -9.99 4.11
C LEU A 24 17.39 -9.36 5.48
N ASN A 25 17.00 -8.10 5.69
CA ASN A 25 17.30 -7.31 6.87
C ASN A 25 16.09 -7.02 7.75
N ILE A 26 14.87 -7.38 7.33
CA ILE A 26 13.65 -7.08 8.08
C ILE A 26 13.57 -7.95 9.34
N LYS A 27 13.49 -7.30 10.51
CA LYS A 27 13.24 -7.92 11.82
C LYS A 27 11.84 -7.62 12.36
N ASN A 28 11.34 -6.43 12.05
CA ASN A 28 10.04 -5.94 12.51
C ASN A 28 9.20 -5.62 11.28
N LEU A 29 8.05 -6.30 11.12
CA LEU A 29 7.18 -6.11 9.96
C LEU A 29 5.79 -5.65 10.41
N CYS A 30 5.35 -4.52 9.90
CA CYS A 30 3.97 -4.06 10.06
C CYS A 30 3.14 -4.47 8.84
N LEU A 31 2.00 -5.12 9.08
CA LEU A 31 1.02 -5.56 8.10
C LEU A 31 -0.35 -5.02 8.47
N GLY A 32 -1.23 -4.84 7.49
CA GLY A 32 -2.61 -4.45 7.74
C GLY A 32 -3.12 -3.28 6.92
N SER A 33 -4.24 -2.74 7.37
CA SER A 33 -5.00 -1.69 6.70
C SER A 33 -4.34 -0.30 6.81
N SER A 34 -5.07 0.73 6.35
CA SER A 34 -4.68 2.13 6.42
C SER A 34 -4.20 2.57 7.81
N HIS A 35 -4.74 1.99 8.89
CA HIS A 35 -4.29 2.30 10.25
C HIS A 35 -2.80 2.02 10.45
N GLY A 36 -2.29 0.92 9.91
CA GLY A 36 -0.85 0.64 9.91
C GLY A 36 -0.11 1.59 8.95
N SER A 37 -0.68 1.84 7.76
CA SER A 37 -0.08 2.73 6.75
C SER A 37 0.12 4.17 7.25
N TYR A 38 -0.79 4.66 8.10
CA TYR A 38 -0.74 6.03 8.65
C TYR A 38 -0.20 6.10 10.09
N GLY A 39 -0.39 5.05 10.88
CA GLY A 39 -0.11 5.05 12.32
C GLY A 39 1.19 4.35 12.72
N PHE A 40 1.78 3.53 11.84
CA PHE A 40 3.04 2.85 12.15
C PHE A 40 4.23 3.57 11.50
N ALA A 41 5.11 4.09 12.34
CA ALA A 41 6.36 4.72 11.92
C ALA A 41 7.53 3.75 12.16
N PRO A 42 8.22 3.28 11.10
CA PRO A 42 9.45 2.52 11.25
C PRO A 42 10.51 3.34 12.01
N TRP A 43 11.06 2.77 13.09
CA TRP A 43 12.01 3.45 13.98
C TRP A 43 13.48 3.11 13.70
N ASP A 44 13.76 2.09 12.89
CA ASP A 44 15.11 1.69 12.50
C ASP A 44 15.12 1.08 11.07
N SER A 45 16.31 0.77 10.55
CA SER A 45 16.50 0.16 9.22
C SER A 45 16.09 -1.31 9.15
N ASN A 46 15.82 -1.97 10.27
CA ASN A 46 15.33 -3.35 10.32
C ASN A 46 13.80 -3.41 10.49
N THR A 47 13.12 -2.26 10.48
CA THR A 47 11.69 -2.14 10.64
C THR A 47 11.06 -1.70 9.33
N PHE A 48 10.07 -2.44 8.87
CA PHE A 48 9.41 -2.19 7.60
C PHE A 48 7.89 -2.15 7.76
N ASN A 49 7.24 -1.17 7.14
CA ASN A 49 5.79 -1.09 7.08
C ASN A 49 5.26 -1.47 5.70
N LEU A 50 4.64 -2.65 5.64
CA LEU A 50 3.99 -3.21 4.46
C LEU A 50 2.45 -3.13 4.58
N SER A 51 1.94 -2.28 5.47
CA SER A 51 0.50 -1.98 5.53
C SER A 51 0.07 -1.20 4.29
N GLY A 52 -1.13 -1.47 3.79
CA GLY A 52 -1.71 -0.84 2.58
C GLY A 52 -2.89 0.07 2.92
N THR A 53 -3.31 0.91 1.96
CA THR A 53 -4.46 1.83 2.16
C THR A 53 -5.76 1.09 2.47
N SER A 54 -5.93 -0.11 1.95
CA SER A 54 -7.06 -0.99 2.27
C SER A 54 -6.58 -2.44 2.22
N GLN A 55 -6.61 -3.12 3.36
CA GLN A 55 -6.37 -4.55 3.48
C GLN A 55 -7.50 -5.14 4.33
N ASP A 56 -8.10 -6.22 3.83
CA ASP A 56 -8.92 -7.11 4.63
C ASP A 56 -8.03 -8.12 5.37
N LEU A 57 -8.62 -8.86 6.30
CA LEU A 57 -7.88 -9.83 7.10
C LEU A 57 -7.34 -11.00 6.25
N TYR A 58 -7.99 -11.33 5.12
CA TYR A 58 -7.48 -12.33 4.18
C TYR A 58 -6.18 -11.88 3.52
N THR A 59 -6.14 -10.65 3.00
CA THR A 59 -4.98 -10.07 2.31
C THR A 59 -3.84 -9.94 3.30
N THR A 60 -4.13 -9.44 4.52
CA THR A 60 -3.13 -9.37 5.59
C THR A 60 -2.59 -10.75 5.97
N TYR A 61 -3.44 -11.77 6.08
CA TYR A 61 -2.99 -13.13 6.36
C TYR A 61 -2.17 -13.72 5.20
N SER A 62 -2.59 -13.49 3.96
CA SER A 62 -1.85 -13.92 2.76
C SER A 62 -0.48 -13.25 2.66
N LEU A 63 -0.39 -11.95 2.97
CA LEU A 63 0.89 -11.23 3.08
C LEU A 63 1.76 -11.78 4.19
N TYR A 64 1.18 -12.09 5.36
CA TYR A 64 1.91 -12.77 6.43
C TYR A 64 2.54 -14.08 5.93
N ARG A 65 1.78 -14.90 5.20
CA ARG A 65 2.29 -16.15 4.61
C ARG A 65 3.39 -15.90 3.59
N TYR A 66 3.23 -14.88 2.76
CA TYR A 66 4.25 -14.45 1.79
C TYR A 66 5.56 -14.03 2.48
N CYS A 67 5.47 -13.32 3.60
CA CYS A 67 6.62 -12.83 4.36
C CYS A 67 7.16 -13.82 5.42
N ALA A 68 6.53 -14.98 5.62
CA ALA A 68 6.85 -15.88 6.72
C ALA A 68 8.29 -16.43 6.68
N ASN A 69 8.93 -16.44 5.50
CA ASN A 69 10.27 -16.96 5.29
C ASN A 69 11.37 -15.88 5.32
N LEU A 70 11.06 -14.66 5.74
CA LEU A 70 12.07 -13.61 5.90
C LEU A 70 13.10 -14.04 6.96
N PRO A 71 14.41 -14.06 6.64
CA PRO A 71 15.41 -14.79 7.42
C PRO A 71 15.66 -14.22 8.82
N LEU A 72 15.40 -12.94 9.02
CA LEU A 72 15.64 -12.24 10.29
C LEU A 72 14.35 -11.78 10.98
N LEU A 73 13.17 -12.17 10.48
CA LEU A 73 11.90 -11.71 11.01
C LEU A 73 11.70 -12.21 12.45
N LYS A 74 11.42 -11.26 13.36
CA LYS A 74 11.19 -11.52 14.79
C LYS A 74 9.81 -11.10 15.24
N ASN A 75 9.35 -9.93 14.78
CA ASN A 75 8.12 -9.31 15.23
C ASN A 75 7.21 -8.97 14.05
N ILE A 76 5.93 -9.27 14.19
CA ILE A 76 4.89 -8.87 13.24
C ILE A 76 3.84 -8.05 13.98
N PHE A 77 3.58 -6.84 13.48
CA PHE A 77 2.54 -5.94 13.97
C PHE A 77 1.37 -5.99 13.00
N VAL A 78 0.18 -6.35 13.47
CA VAL A 78 -1.01 -6.48 12.62
C VAL A 78 -2.01 -5.39 12.95
N PHE A 79 -2.29 -4.53 11.96
CA PHE A 79 -3.32 -3.50 12.04
C PHE A 79 -4.57 -3.91 11.27
N TYR A 80 -5.58 -4.37 11.98
CA TYR A 80 -6.89 -4.63 11.41
C TYR A 80 -7.90 -3.58 11.90
N SER A 81 -8.92 -3.33 11.08
CA SER A 81 -10.05 -2.48 11.46
C SER A 81 -11.31 -3.33 11.41
N ILE A 82 -12.13 -3.22 12.46
CA ILE A 82 -13.48 -3.80 12.49
C ILE A 82 -14.41 -3.15 11.45
N PHE A 83 -14.02 -1.99 10.92
CA PHE A 83 -14.75 -1.25 9.88
C PHE A 83 -14.28 -1.60 8.46
N SER A 84 -13.19 -2.35 8.29
CA SER A 84 -12.89 -3.01 7.02
C SER A 84 -14.06 -3.97 6.72
N GLN A 85 -14.48 -4.12 5.46
CA GLN A 85 -15.64 -4.94 5.08
C GLN A 85 -15.45 -6.45 5.36
N GLY A 86 -15.43 -6.83 6.63
CA GLY A 86 -15.10 -8.18 7.08
C GLY A 86 -13.79 -8.70 6.49
N PHE A 87 -13.81 -9.99 6.16
CA PHE A 87 -12.70 -10.75 5.58
C PHE A 87 -12.59 -10.60 4.05
N ASP A 88 -13.36 -9.72 3.40
CA ASP A 88 -13.54 -9.77 1.96
C ASP A 88 -13.64 -8.38 1.30
N MET A 89 -12.48 -7.90 0.84
CA MET A 89 -12.33 -6.64 0.12
C MET A 89 -12.98 -6.67 -1.27
N ILE A 90 -13.19 -7.85 -1.87
CA ILE A 90 -13.80 -8.00 -3.20
C ILE A 90 -15.27 -7.60 -3.16
N LYS A 91 -15.95 -7.85 -2.03
CA LYS A 91 -17.36 -7.46 -1.84
C LYS A 91 -17.56 -5.97 -1.57
N GLY A 92 -16.47 -5.20 -1.48
CA GLY A 92 -16.51 -3.83 -1.03
C GLY A 92 -16.10 -2.75 -1.99
N ASN A 93 -16.24 -1.51 -1.51
CA ASN A 93 -15.83 -0.32 -2.26
C ASN A 93 -14.31 -0.29 -2.56
N SER A 94 -13.54 -1.14 -1.87
CA SER A 94 -12.10 -1.30 -2.02
C SER A 94 -11.70 -2.44 -2.96
N ALA A 95 -12.65 -3.08 -3.67
CA ALA A 95 -12.38 -4.21 -4.57
C ALA A 95 -11.33 -3.89 -5.65
N HIS A 96 -11.25 -2.64 -6.09
CA HIS A 96 -10.28 -2.17 -7.07
C HIS A 96 -8.82 -2.24 -6.59
N PHE A 97 -8.56 -2.38 -5.29
CA PHE A 97 -7.20 -2.59 -4.76
C PHE A 97 -6.78 -4.06 -4.77
N VAL A 98 -7.72 -5.01 -4.88
CA VAL A 98 -7.41 -6.44 -4.81
C VAL A 98 -6.45 -6.88 -5.93
N PRO A 99 -6.61 -6.43 -7.20
CA PRO A 99 -5.68 -6.81 -8.27
C PRO A 99 -4.22 -6.40 -8.00
N LEU A 100 -3.97 -5.34 -7.22
CA LEU A 100 -2.60 -4.95 -6.87
C LEU A 100 -1.89 -6.01 -6.04
N TYR A 101 -2.59 -6.63 -5.08
CA TYR A 101 -1.99 -7.67 -4.25
C TYR A 101 -1.68 -8.94 -5.03
N LYS A 102 -2.54 -9.25 -6.02
CA LYS A 102 -2.28 -10.34 -6.97
C LYS A 102 -1.07 -10.05 -7.84
N ILE A 103 -0.99 -8.86 -8.45
CA ILE A 103 0.09 -8.49 -9.36
C ILE A 103 1.45 -8.39 -8.63
N LEU A 104 1.48 -7.77 -7.46
CA LEU A 104 2.73 -7.47 -6.75
C LEU A 104 3.20 -8.62 -5.85
N TYR A 105 2.29 -9.29 -5.15
CA TYR A 105 2.63 -10.30 -4.13
C TYR A 105 2.17 -11.72 -4.49
N ASN A 106 1.59 -11.90 -5.68
CA ASN A 106 1.03 -13.19 -6.12
C ASN A 106 -0.04 -13.75 -5.15
N ILE A 107 -0.84 -12.87 -4.55
CA ILE A 107 -1.92 -13.24 -3.63
C ILE A 107 -3.21 -13.49 -4.44
N PRO A 108 -3.78 -14.70 -4.42
CA PRO A 108 -5.01 -14.99 -5.16
C PRO A 108 -6.21 -14.30 -4.53
N TYR A 109 -7.27 -14.10 -5.33
CA TYR A 109 -8.54 -13.56 -4.85
C TYR A 109 -9.21 -14.48 -3.83
N ASN A 110 -9.73 -13.90 -2.75
CA ASN A 110 -10.42 -14.62 -1.67
C ASN A 110 -11.86 -14.94 -2.02
N MET A 111 -12.15 -15.84 -2.96
CA MET A 111 -13.46 -16.50 -3.15
C MET A 111 -13.39 -17.50 -4.33
N PRO A 112 -14.34 -18.45 -4.44
CA PRO A 112 -14.66 -19.03 -5.76
C PRO A 112 -15.03 -17.91 -6.75
N PRO A 113 -14.89 -18.13 -8.08
CA PRO A 113 -15.03 -17.06 -9.07
C PRO A 113 -16.29 -16.22 -8.79
N PRO A 114 -16.14 -14.90 -8.64
CA PRO A 114 -17.26 -14.00 -8.48
C PRO A 114 -18.39 -14.26 -9.50
N PRO A 115 -19.61 -13.72 -9.29
CA PRO A 115 -20.58 -13.60 -10.37
C PRO A 115 -19.87 -13.02 -11.61
N GLN A 116 -20.18 -13.53 -12.80
CA GLN A 116 -19.42 -13.28 -14.04
C GLN A 116 -19.13 -11.79 -14.32
N GLU A 117 -20.00 -10.88 -13.86
CA GLU A 117 -19.81 -9.42 -13.93
C GLU A 117 -18.67 -8.89 -13.05
N THR A 118 -18.49 -9.43 -11.85
CA THR A 118 -17.40 -9.07 -10.94
C THR A 118 -16.06 -9.62 -11.43
N ASP A 119 -16.04 -10.79 -12.08
CA ASP A 119 -14.86 -11.34 -12.74
C ASP A 119 -14.36 -10.42 -13.87
N ASN A 120 -15.29 -9.95 -14.71
CA ASN A 120 -14.97 -9.00 -15.78
C ASN A 120 -14.44 -7.68 -15.23
N TYR A 121 -15.03 -7.18 -14.13
CA TYR A 121 -14.56 -5.97 -13.47
C TYR A 121 -13.13 -6.12 -12.94
N LEU A 122 -12.84 -7.16 -12.16
CA LEU A 122 -11.51 -7.38 -11.58
C LEU A 122 -10.45 -7.61 -12.66
N ASN A 123 -10.76 -8.38 -13.71
CA ASN A 123 -9.86 -8.57 -14.85
C ASN A 123 -9.54 -7.25 -15.57
N ASN A 124 -10.54 -6.39 -15.80
CA ASN A 124 -10.32 -5.10 -16.43
C ASN A 124 -9.41 -4.19 -15.57
N ILE A 125 -9.61 -4.20 -14.25
CA ILE A 125 -8.72 -3.46 -13.33
C ILE A 125 -7.33 -4.07 -13.30
N GLU A 126 -7.20 -5.39 -13.33
CA GLU A 126 -5.91 -6.10 -13.38
C GLU A 126 -5.11 -5.73 -14.63
N ILE A 127 -5.72 -5.82 -15.81
CA ILE A 127 -5.10 -5.43 -17.10
C ILE A 127 -4.66 -3.96 -17.05
N ALA A 128 -5.58 -3.06 -16.68
CA ALA A 128 -5.28 -1.63 -16.62
C ALA A 128 -4.15 -1.31 -15.62
N THR A 129 -4.08 -2.05 -14.50
CA THR A 129 -3.02 -1.91 -13.50
C THR A 129 -1.68 -2.38 -14.03
N GLN A 130 -1.65 -3.51 -14.75
CA GLN A 130 -0.44 -4.03 -15.38
C GLN A 130 0.10 -3.07 -16.44
N GLU A 131 -0.76 -2.59 -17.35
CA GLU A 131 -0.41 -1.61 -18.38
C GLU A 131 0.16 -0.32 -17.74
N TYR A 132 -0.50 0.17 -16.68
CA TYR A 132 -0.03 1.35 -15.97
C TYR A 132 1.34 1.13 -15.32
N LEU A 133 1.55 -0.01 -14.64
CA LEU A 133 2.83 -0.35 -14.03
C LEU A 133 3.96 -0.45 -15.05
N ILE A 134 3.69 -1.01 -16.24
CA ILE A 134 4.68 -1.06 -17.33
C ILE A 134 5.07 0.37 -17.74
N SER A 135 4.08 1.24 -17.95
CA SER A 135 4.32 2.64 -18.32
C SER A 135 5.04 3.42 -17.23
N PHE A 136 4.65 3.24 -15.96
CA PHE A 136 5.30 3.90 -14.84
C PHE A 136 6.77 3.48 -14.72
N LYS A 137 7.05 2.18 -14.79
CA LYS A 137 8.42 1.66 -14.71
C LYS A 137 9.33 2.20 -15.81
N SER A 138 8.82 2.35 -17.04
CA SER A 138 9.62 2.87 -18.16
C SER A 138 9.94 4.36 -18.03
N GLN A 139 9.21 5.09 -17.20
CA GLN A 139 9.44 6.51 -16.92
C GLN A 139 10.40 6.75 -15.75
N LEU A 140 10.70 5.72 -14.94
CA LEU A 140 11.59 5.86 -13.79
C LEU A 140 13.04 6.01 -14.26
N ASN A 141 13.69 7.10 -13.83
CA ASN A 141 15.14 7.21 -13.94
C ASN A 141 15.83 6.49 -12.76
N ILE A 142 17.14 6.25 -12.90
CA ILE A 142 17.93 5.51 -11.91
C ILE A 142 17.94 6.19 -10.53
N THR A 143 17.95 7.51 -10.50
CA THR A 143 17.94 8.30 -9.26
C THR A 143 16.63 8.10 -8.51
N GLN A 144 15.49 8.21 -9.21
CA GLN A 144 14.17 7.95 -8.64
C GLN A 144 14.06 6.53 -8.12
N TYR A 145 14.50 5.55 -8.91
CA TYR A 145 14.51 4.16 -8.50
C TYR A 145 15.31 3.93 -7.22
N ASN A 146 16.54 4.47 -7.15
CA ASN A 146 17.38 4.36 -5.95
C ASN A 146 16.75 5.04 -4.73
N ASN A 147 16.08 6.17 -4.91
CA ASN A 147 15.34 6.82 -3.82
C ASN A 147 14.22 5.93 -3.29
N PHE A 148 13.53 5.22 -4.18
CA PHE A 148 12.47 4.29 -3.80
C PHE A 148 12.98 3.09 -3.01
N LEU A 149 14.19 2.59 -3.30
CA LEU A 149 14.81 1.50 -2.54
C LEU A 149 15.07 1.87 -1.08
N ASN A 150 15.22 3.15 -0.75
CA ASN A 150 15.46 3.60 0.62
C ASN A 150 14.16 3.76 1.44
N TYR A 151 12.99 3.52 0.84
CA TYR A 151 11.71 3.70 1.49
C TYR A 151 11.34 2.54 2.44
N ASN A 152 11.34 2.74 3.75
CA ASN A 152 11.02 1.67 4.72
C ASN A 152 9.53 1.55 5.08
N GLY A 153 8.62 2.20 4.34
CA GLY A 153 7.19 2.21 4.67
C GLY A 153 6.76 3.34 5.62
N GLN A 154 7.59 4.36 5.82
CA GLN A 154 7.16 5.58 6.51
C GLN A 154 5.85 6.12 5.90
N SER A 155 5.01 6.69 6.76
CA SER A 155 3.65 7.14 6.44
C SER A 155 3.58 7.85 5.09
N LEU A 156 2.49 7.56 4.38
CA LEU A 156 2.08 8.20 3.12
C LEU A 156 2.23 9.73 3.09
N TYR A 157 2.08 10.36 4.25
CA TYR A 157 2.30 11.79 4.44
C TYR A 157 3.75 12.24 4.22
N HIS A 158 4.75 11.40 4.49
CA HIS A 158 6.14 11.76 4.20
C HIS A 158 6.51 11.51 2.74
N PHE A 159 5.95 10.47 2.10
CA PHE A 159 6.36 10.09 0.75
C PHE A 159 5.89 11.07 -0.33
N PHE A 160 4.59 11.43 -0.33
CA PHE A 160 4.04 12.35 -1.34
C PHE A 160 4.32 13.84 -1.06
N PHE A 161 4.74 14.16 0.16
CA PHE A 161 5.00 15.54 0.59
C PHE A 161 6.48 15.83 0.80
N SER A 162 7.38 14.85 0.61
CA SER A 162 8.82 15.11 0.54
C SER A 162 9.22 15.45 -0.90
N PRO A 163 9.63 16.70 -1.19
CA PRO A 163 10.10 17.12 -2.51
C PRO A 163 11.31 16.29 -2.97
N GLU A 164 12.13 15.83 -2.02
CA GLU A 164 13.35 15.05 -2.24
C GLU A 164 13.05 13.67 -2.86
N ILE A 165 11.89 13.10 -2.54
CA ILE A 165 11.49 11.77 -2.98
C ILE A 165 10.77 11.84 -4.34
N THR A 166 9.89 12.84 -4.51
CA THR A 166 9.03 12.94 -5.70
C THR A 166 9.68 13.72 -6.85
N GLY A 167 10.74 14.49 -6.59
CA GLY A 167 11.36 15.40 -7.56
C GLY A 167 10.43 16.53 -8.01
N LYS A 168 9.28 16.73 -7.34
CA LYS A 168 8.29 17.77 -7.65
C LYS A 168 8.40 18.87 -6.60
N SER A 169 8.55 20.11 -7.06
CA SER A 169 8.49 21.32 -6.22
C SER A 169 7.04 21.56 -5.77
N GLU A 170 6.76 21.37 -4.48
CA GLU A 170 5.49 21.54 -3.76
C GLU A 170 4.20 20.87 -4.33
N PRO A 171 3.34 20.31 -3.46
CA PRO A 171 2.15 19.61 -3.89
C PRO A 171 1.02 20.59 -4.26
N ASN A 172 0.99 21.04 -5.52
CA ASN A 172 -0.06 21.92 -6.07
C ASN A 172 -1.42 21.23 -6.35
N ASN A 173 -1.65 20.01 -5.87
CA ASN A 173 -2.90 19.29 -6.14
C ASN A 173 -3.85 19.37 -4.94
N ILE A 174 -5.09 19.81 -5.18
CA ILE A 174 -6.27 19.84 -4.30
C ILE A 174 -6.38 18.62 -3.35
N LEU A 175 -5.93 17.44 -3.77
CA LEU A 175 -5.91 16.22 -2.96
C LEU A 175 -5.00 16.33 -1.72
N SER A 176 -3.88 17.06 -1.80
CA SER A 176 -2.95 17.30 -0.68
C SER A 176 -3.59 18.15 0.42
N LYS A 177 -4.31 19.21 0.02
CA LYS A 177 -5.15 20.02 0.93
C LYS A 177 -6.28 19.20 1.53
N TYR A 178 -6.94 18.37 0.73
CA TYR A 178 -8.09 17.57 1.18
C TYR A 178 -7.68 16.49 2.19
N LEU A 179 -6.56 15.80 1.96
CA LEU A 179 -6.01 14.82 2.90
C LEU A 179 -5.52 15.49 4.20
N MET A 180 -4.89 16.67 4.12
CA MET A 180 -4.54 17.48 5.29
C MET A 180 -5.77 17.85 6.14
N GLU A 181 -6.86 18.29 5.51
CA GLU A 181 -8.08 18.66 6.24
C GLU A 181 -8.77 17.44 6.87
N ILE A 182 -8.84 16.29 6.17
CA ILE A 182 -9.35 15.04 6.75
C ILE A 182 -8.50 14.60 7.95
N HIS A 183 -7.17 14.70 7.85
CA HIS A 183 -6.29 14.33 8.96
C HIS A 183 -6.42 15.27 10.16
N LYS A 184 -6.54 16.58 9.93
CA LYS A 184 -6.84 17.54 11.01
C LYS A 184 -8.17 17.21 11.69
N ILE A 185 -9.21 16.89 10.92
CA ILE A 185 -10.52 16.52 11.47
C ILE A 185 -10.43 15.24 12.31
N ASN A 186 -9.75 14.21 11.80
CA ASN A 186 -9.57 12.95 12.53
C ASN A 186 -8.72 13.12 13.81
N MET A 187 -7.66 13.94 13.76
CA MET A 187 -6.86 14.27 14.94
C MET A 187 -7.65 15.07 15.98
N LEU A 188 -8.49 16.01 15.55
CA LEU A 188 -9.37 16.79 16.44
C LEU A 188 -10.47 15.94 17.09
N LEU A 189 -10.94 14.88 16.40
CA LEU A 189 -11.92 13.95 16.94
C LEU A 189 -11.29 12.96 17.93
N LEU A 190 -10.02 12.58 17.73
CA LEU A 190 -9.28 11.71 18.65
C LEU A 190 -8.85 12.41 19.95
N CYS A 191 -8.66 13.73 19.93
CA CYS A 191 -8.28 14.52 21.11
C CYS A 191 -9.46 15.02 21.97
N LYS A 192 -10.72 14.64 21.63
CA LYS A 192 -11.94 15.09 22.32
C LYS A 192 -12.60 14.04 23.21
N ASN A 193 -11.97 12.89 23.42
CA ASN A 193 -12.34 11.89 24.44
C ASN A 193 -11.20 11.75 25.45
#